data_AF-A0A934NN51-F1
#
_entry.id   AF-A0A934NN51-F1
#
_cell.length_a   1.000
_cell.length_b   1.000
_cell.length_c   1.000
_cell.angle_alpha   90.00
_cell.angle_beta   90.00
_cell.angle_gamma   90.00
#
_symmetry.space_group_name_H-M   'P 1'
#
loop_
_entity.id
_entity.type
_entity.pdbx_description
1 polymer ?
#
loop_
_entity_poly.entity_id
_entity_poly.type
_entity_poly.pdbx_seq_one_letter_code
_entity_poly.pdbx_strand_id
1 'polypeptide(L)'
;MYGQKEVESDLIELIKLRASQLNGCAFCVDMHSVDMQKKGTPDRKIFAVSAWKEATFFDDRERLTLELTEAVTHIGAGGVDDDLWARANKEFGDKGLSDMILAIATINVWNRIAVATHQAPPPLES
;
A
#
# COMPACT_ATOMS: atom_id res chain seq x y z
N MET A 1 5.90 -7.44 17.20
CA MET A 1 4.76 -6.62 17.66
C MET A 1 3.57 -6.93 16.76
N TYR A 2 2.97 -8.12 16.90
CA TYR A 2 1.96 -8.61 15.97
C TYR A 2 0.75 -9.10 16.76
N GLY A 3 -0.11 -8.15 17.16
CA GLY A 3 -1.50 -8.46 17.48
C GLY A 3 -2.22 -8.84 16.20
N GLN A 4 -3.16 -9.77 16.29
CA GLN A 4 -3.95 -10.32 15.18
C GLN A 4 -4.29 -9.27 14.12
N LYS A 5 -3.91 -9.53 12.87
CA LYS A 5 -4.27 -8.70 11.72
C LYS A 5 -5.76 -8.85 11.47
N GLU A 6 -6.55 -7.85 11.84
CA GLU A 6 -7.95 -7.75 11.42
C GLU A 6 -8.06 -7.32 9.95
N VAL A 7 -6.96 -6.82 9.37
CA VAL A 7 -6.85 -6.44 7.96
C VAL A 7 -6.26 -7.59 7.15
N GLU A 8 -6.91 -7.93 6.05
CA GLU A 8 -6.53 -8.99 5.13
C GLU A 8 -5.08 -8.79 4.65
N SER A 9 -4.33 -9.89 4.52
CA SER A 9 -2.93 -9.84 4.08
C SER A 9 -2.74 -9.14 2.73
N ASP A 10 -3.75 -9.20 1.88
CA ASP A 10 -3.72 -8.72 0.50
C ASP A 10 -3.88 -7.20 0.46
N LEU A 11 -4.72 -6.62 1.31
CA LEU A 11 -4.83 -5.16 1.49
C LEU A 11 -3.51 -4.56 1.98
N ILE A 12 -2.82 -5.26 2.88
CA ILE A 12 -1.50 -4.83 3.35
C ILE A 12 -0.46 -4.81 2.20
N GLU A 13 -0.51 -5.76 1.27
CA GLU A 13 0.39 -5.70 0.09
C GLU A 13 0.01 -4.58 -0.87
N LEU A 14 -1.29 -4.27 -1.04
CA LEU A 14 -1.72 -3.09 -1.81
C LEU A 14 -1.18 -1.79 -1.20
N ILE A 15 -1.27 -1.63 0.12
CA ILE A 15 -0.68 -0.49 0.85
C ILE A 15 0.80 -0.37 0.52
N LYS A 16 1.54 -1.48 0.70
CA LYS A 16 2.98 -1.48 0.55
C LYS A 16 3.42 -1.15 -0.88
N LEU A 17 2.78 -1.78 -1.86
CA LEU A 17 3.08 -1.56 -3.27
C LEU A 17 2.74 -0.12 -3.69
N ARG A 18 1.54 0.37 -3.33
CA ARG A 18 1.11 1.71 -3.77
C ARG A 18 1.94 2.82 -3.15
N ALA A 19 2.21 2.77 -1.84
CA ALA A 19 3.08 3.75 -1.18
C ALA A 19 4.49 3.75 -1.80
N SER A 20 5.03 2.56 -2.10
CA SER A 20 6.35 2.42 -2.73
C SER A 20 6.41 3.01 -4.13
N GLN A 21 5.34 2.85 -4.93
CA GLN A 21 5.21 3.45 -6.26
C GLN A 21 5.19 4.98 -6.17
N LEU A 22 4.40 5.55 -5.24
CA LEU A 22 4.34 6.99 -5.03
C LEU A 22 5.69 7.59 -4.59
N ASN A 23 6.39 6.88 -3.69
CA ASN A 23 7.68 7.32 -3.17
C ASN A 23 8.87 7.01 -4.09
N GLY A 24 8.66 6.33 -5.23
CA GLY A 24 9.74 5.97 -6.15
C GLY A 24 10.76 4.96 -5.59
N CYS A 25 10.38 4.13 -4.62
CA CYS A 25 11.29 3.10 -4.07
C CYS A 25 11.31 1.85 -4.98
N ALA A 26 12.21 1.80 -5.97
CA ALA A 26 12.31 0.67 -6.90
C ALA A 26 12.52 -0.69 -6.20
N PHE A 27 13.40 -0.73 -5.19
CA PHE A 27 13.63 -1.93 -4.37
C PHE A 27 12.34 -2.44 -3.69
N CYS A 28 11.57 -1.53 -3.11
CA CYS A 28 10.33 -1.86 -2.41
C CYS A 28 9.22 -2.28 -3.39
N VAL A 29 9.14 -1.62 -4.56
CA VAL A 29 8.19 -1.97 -5.62
C VAL A 29 8.45 -3.39 -6.12
N ASP A 30 9.71 -3.74 -6.39
CA ASP A 30 10.10 -5.10 -6.79
C ASP A 30 9.72 -6.13 -5.72
N MET A 31 10.21 -5.95 -4.49
CA MET A 31 9.97 -6.87 -3.38
C MET A 31 8.47 -7.15 -3.17
N HIS A 32 7.64 -6.11 -3.12
CA HIS A 32 6.21 -6.27 -2.86
C HIS A 32 5.45 -6.82 -4.06
N SER A 33 5.87 -6.50 -5.29
CA SER A 33 5.31 -7.14 -6.49
C SER A 33 5.60 -8.64 -6.49
N VAL A 34 6.85 -9.04 -6.21
CA VAL A 34 7.27 -10.45 -6.11
C VAL A 34 6.53 -11.18 -4.99
N ASP A 35 6.35 -10.55 -3.83
CA ASP A 35 5.58 -11.15 -2.72
C ASP A 35 4.10 -11.35 -3.10
N MET A 36 3.48 -10.40 -3.80
CA MET A 36 2.11 -10.54 -4.30
C MET A 36 1.99 -11.65 -5.35
N GLN A 37 2.96 -11.79 -6.25
CA GLN A 37 3.02 -12.89 -7.22
C GLN A 37 3.13 -14.25 -6.53
N LYS A 38 4.01 -14.38 -5.52
CA LYS A 38 4.17 -15.61 -4.73
C LYS A 38 2.88 -16.00 -3.99
N LYS A 39 2.03 -15.03 -3.65
CA LYS A 39 0.70 -15.24 -3.06
C LYS A 39 -0.39 -15.57 -4.09
N GLY A 40 -0.05 -15.60 -5.38
CA GLY A 40 -0.99 -15.92 -6.46
C GLY A 40 -1.80 -14.73 -6.96
N THR A 41 -1.40 -13.49 -6.62
CA THR A 41 -2.08 -12.30 -7.17
C THR A 41 -1.81 -12.22 -8.68
N PRO A 42 -2.84 -12.03 -9.53
CA PRO A 42 -2.63 -11.89 -10.97
C PRO A 42 -1.76 -10.68 -11.31
N ASP A 43 -0.79 -10.85 -12.22
CA ASP A 43 0.11 -9.78 -12.66
C ASP A 43 -0.63 -8.52 -13.12
N ARG A 44 -1.74 -8.69 -13.85
CA ARG A 44 -2.59 -7.58 -14.29
C ARG A 44 -3.10 -6.71 -13.14
N LYS A 45 -3.31 -7.28 -11.95
CA LYS A 45 -3.75 -6.55 -10.75
C LYS A 45 -2.58 -5.79 -10.13
N ILE A 46 -1.42 -6.44 -10.01
CA ILE A 46 -0.17 -5.84 -9.51
C ILE A 46 0.20 -4.61 -10.34
N PHE A 47 0.22 -4.76 -11.68
CA PHE A 47 0.53 -3.66 -12.59
C PHE A 47 -0.48 -2.51 -12.49
N ALA A 48 -1.77 -2.84 -12.36
CA ALA A 48 -2.83 -1.86 -12.27
C ALA A 48 -2.86 -1.07 -10.96
N VAL A 49 -2.15 -1.48 -9.90
CA VAL A 49 -2.04 -0.68 -8.65
C VAL A 49 -1.52 0.73 -8.93
N SER A 50 -0.64 0.88 -9.94
CA SER A 50 -0.12 2.19 -10.35
C SER A 50 -1.18 3.15 -10.88
N ALA A 51 -2.28 2.61 -11.42
CA ALA A 51 -3.37 3.30 -12.10
C ALA A 51 -4.74 2.83 -11.60
N TRP A 52 -4.85 2.52 -10.31
CA TRP A 52 -5.98 1.78 -9.74
C TRP A 52 -7.34 2.46 -9.91
N LYS A 53 -7.38 3.80 -10.00
CA LYS A 53 -8.61 4.58 -10.16
C LYS A 53 -9.37 4.20 -11.43
N GLU A 54 -8.65 3.88 -12.50
CA GLU A 54 -9.21 3.50 -13.81
C GLU A 54 -9.44 1.98 -13.96
N ALA A 55 -8.93 1.17 -13.03
CA ALA A 55 -9.09 -0.27 -13.07
C ALA A 55 -10.44 -0.68 -12.45
N THR A 56 -11.20 -1.52 -13.17
CA THR A 56 -12.57 -1.90 -12.81
C THR A 56 -12.68 -3.13 -11.91
N PHE A 57 -11.55 -3.77 -11.58
CA PHE A 57 -11.51 -5.05 -10.84
C PHE A 57 -10.98 -4.92 -9.41
N PHE A 58 -10.76 -3.69 -8.93
CA PHE A 58 -10.58 -3.43 -7.51
C PHE A 58 -11.94 -3.23 -6.86
N ASP A 59 -12.21 -3.98 -5.80
CA ASP A 59 -13.44 -3.81 -5.02
C ASP A 59 -13.40 -2.55 -4.13
N ASP A 60 -14.50 -2.25 -3.45
CA ASP A 60 -14.62 -1.04 -2.64
C ASP A 60 -13.61 -1.00 -1.47
N ARG A 61 -13.29 -2.15 -0.86
CA ARG A 61 -12.29 -2.25 0.21
C ARG A 61 -10.89 -1.95 -0.31
N GLU A 62 -10.55 -2.50 -1.47
CA GLU A 62 -9.26 -2.28 -2.12
C GLU A 62 -9.11 -0.82 -2.59
N ARG A 63 -10.16 -0.24 -3.17
CA ARG A 63 -10.18 1.17 -3.59
C ARG A 63 -10.01 2.10 -2.39
N LEU A 64 -10.72 1.86 -1.30
CA LEU A 64 -10.62 2.65 -0.07
C LEU A 64 -9.24 2.50 0.60
N THR A 65 -8.67 1.29 0.56
CA THR A 65 -7.29 1.03 1.00
C THR A 65 -6.28 1.83 0.20
N LEU A 66 -6.41 1.85 -1.13
CA LEU A 66 -5.53 2.59 -2.02
C LEU A 66 -5.68 4.09 -1.82
N GLU A 67 -6.92 4.60 -1.73
CA GLU A 67 -7.22 6.02 -1.45
C GLU A 67 -6.60 6.48 -0.13
N LEU A 68 -6.80 5.74 0.96
CA LEU A 68 -6.19 6.02 2.25
C LEU A 68 -4.66 5.96 2.18
N THR A 69 -4.11 5.00 1.44
CA THR A 69 -2.66 4.89 1.23
C THR A 69 -2.08 6.13 0.56
N GLU A 70 -2.73 6.63 -0.49
CA GLU A 70 -2.30 7.86 -1.18
C GLU A 70 -2.37 9.06 -0.23
N ALA A 71 -3.48 9.23 0.50
CA ALA A 71 -3.69 10.36 1.40
C ALA A 71 -2.66 10.40 2.54
N VAL A 72 -2.37 9.26 3.16
CA VAL A 72 -1.39 9.19 4.27
C VAL A 72 0.06 9.28 3.75
N THR A 73 0.34 8.75 2.56
CA THR A 73 1.69 8.83 1.96
C THR A 73 2.01 10.26 1.51
N HIS A 74 1.06 10.93 0.86
CA HIS A 74 1.15 12.32 0.42
C HIS A 74 0.32 13.23 1.32
N ILE A 75 0.62 13.23 2.62
CA ILE A 75 -0.17 13.94 3.64
C ILE A 75 -0.43 15.42 3.30
N GLY A 76 0.53 16.11 2.67
CA GLY A 76 0.38 17.51 2.28
C GLY A 76 -0.10 18.40 3.43
N ALA A 77 -0.84 19.47 3.10
CA ALA A 77 -1.50 20.31 4.11
C ALA A 77 -2.91 19.80 4.50
N GLY A 78 -3.53 18.99 3.65
CA GLY A 78 -4.93 18.53 3.82
C GLY A 78 -5.06 17.23 4.62
N GLY A 79 -4.00 16.44 4.74
CA GLY A 79 -4.01 15.17 5.47
C GLY A 79 -5.01 14.16 4.92
N VAL A 80 -5.55 13.35 5.83
CA VAL A 80 -6.72 12.50 5.60
C VAL A 80 -7.94 13.34 5.95
N ASP A 81 -8.81 13.61 4.99
CA ASP A 81 -10.04 14.37 5.25
C ASP A 81 -11.08 13.56 6.04
N ASP A 82 -12.05 14.27 6.63
CA ASP A 82 -13.07 13.68 7.50
C ASP A 82 -13.98 12.67 6.76
N ASP A 83 -14.22 12.87 5.47
CA ASP A 83 -15.05 11.97 4.66
C ASP A 83 -14.34 10.64 4.42
N LEU A 84 -13.07 10.69 4.00
CA LEU A 84 -12.23 9.50 3.84
C LEU A 84 -12.04 8.77 5.17
N TRP A 85 -11.81 9.51 6.27
CA TRP A 85 -11.73 8.91 7.60
C TRP A 85 -13.04 8.20 7.97
N ALA A 86 -14.19 8.85 7.80
CA ALA A 86 -15.50 8.27 8.13
C ALA A 86 -15.81 7.02 7.28
N ARG A 87 -15.53 7.05 5.97
CA ARG A 87 -15.69 5.90 5.08
C ARG A 87 -14.78 4.74 5.50
N ALA A 88 -13.50 5.01 5.73
CA ALA A 88 -12.52 4.00 6.14
C ALA A 88 -12.85 3.40 7.52
N ASN A 89 -13.24 4.22 8.49
CA ASN A 89 -13.60 3.73 9.82
C ASN A 89 -14.86 2.88 9.80
N LYS A 90 -15.83 3.23 8.95
CA LYS A 90 -17.05 2.43 8.76
C LYS A 90 -16.74 1.04 8.18
N GLU A 91 -15.78 0.97 7.25
CA GLU A 91 -15.44 -0.28 6.54
C GLU A 91 -14.49 -1.19 7.33
N PHE A 92 -13.54 -0.62 8.06
CA PHE A 92 -12.47 -1.37 8.73
C PHE A 92 -12.57 -1.36 10.26
N GLY A 93 -13.41 -0.50 10.84
CA GLY A 93 -13.46 -0.26 12.28
C GLY A 93 -12.20 0.41 12.83
N ASP A 94 -12.25 0.83 14.09
CA ASP A 94 -11.17 1.61 14.72
C ASP A 94 -9.83 0.85 14.71
N LYS A 95 -9.87 -0.47 14.99
CA LYS A 95 -8.67 -1.31 15.06
C LYS A 95 -8.12 -1.63 13.67
N GLY A 96 -8.97 -1.98 12.71
CA GLY A 96 -8.54 -2.19 11.32
C GLY A 96 -7.94 -0.92 10.72
N LEU A 97 -8.57 0.23 10.92
CA LEU A 97 -8.05 1.52 10.46
C LEU A 97 -6.70 1.85 11.12
N SER A 98 -6.56 1.63 12.43
CA SER A 98 -5.28 1.81 13.14
C SER A 98 -4.17 0.93 12.56
N ASP A 99 -4.47 -0.34 12.26
CA ASP A 99 -3.52 -1.28 11.65
C ASP A 99 -3.12 -0.82 10.23
N MET A 100 -4.06 -0.28 9.44
CA MET A 100 -3.78 0.28 8.12
C MET A 100 -2.88 1.52 8.19
N ILE A 101 -3.18 2.48 9.07
CA ILE A 101 -2.34 3.68 9.27
C ILE A 101 -0.92 3.28 9.68
N LEU A 102 -0.78 2.33 10.60
CA LEU A 102 0.51 1.81 11.02
C LEU A 102 1.25 1.15 9.85
N ALA A 103 0.56 0.36 9.03
CA ALA A 103 1.15 -0.25 7.85
C ALA A 103 1.64 0.80 6.83
N ILE A 104 0.83 1.82 6.53
CA ILE A 104 1.18 2.90 5.61
C ILE A 104 2.38 3.70 6.13
N ALA A 105 2.38 4.06 7.41
CA ALA A 105 3.50 4.76 8.05
C ALA A 105 4.79 3.92 8.01
N THR A 106 4.67 2.62 8.29
CA THR A 106 5.81 1.69 8.29
C THR A 106 6.43 1.55 6.89
N ILE A 107 5.63 1.34 5.85
CA ILE A 107 6.19 1.28 4.49
C ILE A 107 6.80 2.62 4.07
N ASN A 108 6.23 3.74 4.49
CA ASN A 108 6.79 5.06 4.25
C ASN A 108 8.18 5.24 4.89
N VAL A 109 8.41 4.68 6.07
CA VAL A 109 9.76 4.61 6.69
C VAL A 109 10.70 3.77 5.84
N TRP A 110 10.29 2.57 5.43
CA TRP A 110 11.12 1.68 4.61
C TRP A 110 11.47 2.28 3.25
N ASN A 111 10.52 2.92 2.58
CA ASN A 111 10.77 3.60 1.31
C ASN A 111 11.86 4.67 1.47
N ARG A 112 11.79 5.47 2.54
CA ARG A 112 12.79 6.53 2.83
C ARG A 112 14.17 5.93 3.10
N ILE A 113 14.25 4.86 3.89
CA ILE A 113 15.50 4.17 4.18
C ILE A 113 16.12 3.61 2.89
N ALA A 114 15.35 2.84 2.12
CA ALA A 114 15.82 2.18 0.91
C ALA A 114 16.30 3.19 -0.14
N VAL A 115 15.54 4.26 -0.37
CA VAL A 115 15.91 5.32 -1.31
C VAL A 115 17.16 6.09 -0.83
N ALA A 116 17.21 6.50 0.43
CA ALA A 116 18.35 7.25 0.97
C ALA A 116 19.65 6.43 1.03
N THR A 117 19.55 5.10 1.08
CA THR A 117 20.68 4.17 1.10
C THR A 117 20.98 3.53 -0.26
N HIS A 118 20.31 3.99 -1.33
CA HIS A 118 20.48 3.48 -2.69
C HIS A 118 20.30 1.96 -2.83
N GLN A 119 19.37 1.37 -2.07
CA GLN A 119 19.00 -0.03 -2.28
C GLN A 119 18.42 -0.21 -3.68
N ALA A 120 18.97 -1.17 -4.42
CA ALA A 120 18.52 -1.54 -5.75
C ALA A 120 17.80 -2.88 -5.71
N PRO A 121 16.74 -3.07 -6.52
CA PRO A 121 16.17 -4.40 -6.72
C PRO A 121 17.24 -5.37 -7.27
N PRO A 122 17.06 -6.70 -7.10
CA PRO A 122 17.90 -7.68 -7.74
C PRO A 122 17.98 -7.43 -9.26
N PRO A 123 19.11 -7.75 -9.91
CA PRO A 123 19.17 -7.71 -11.37
C PRO A 123 18.16 -8.70 -11.96
N LEU A 124 17.59 -8.36 -13.12
CA LEU A 124 16.87 -9.35 -13.93
C LEU A 124 17.83 -10.51 -14.20
N GLU A 125 17.38 -11.75 -14.01
CA GLU A 125 18.21 -12.93 -14.26
C GLU A 125 18.84 -12.85 -15.67
N SER A 126 20.12 -13.23 -15.77
CA SER A 126 20.86 -13.37 -17.03
C SER A 126 20.53 -14.67 -17.74
#